data_AF-A0A4Y8CQZ6-F1
#
_entry.id   AF-A0A4Y8CQZ6-F1
#
_cell.length_a   1.000
_cell.length_b   1.000
_cell.length_c   1.000
_cell.angle_alpha   90.00
_cell.angle_beta   90.00
_cell.angle_gamma   90.00
#
_symmetry.space_group_name_H-M   'P 1'
#
loop_
_entity.id
_entity.type
_entity.pdbx_description
1 polymer ?
#
loop_
_entity_poly.entity_id
_entity_poly.type
_entity_poly.pdbx_seq_one_letter_code
_entity_poly.pdbx_strand_id
1 'polypeptide(L)'
;MSADALPISPAAFAEALKDLPMSTLHLKAAELRNSIAHLDYSNEELKPFAEGRAPECVDGKADEDCIDAIRENEIVIARMETRISLLRTEIEARGGVWGEYEAGSEPKPEADVSSPAPATYGTTTANEESRSNPWADGTFTTGRIVGGEVMMDPTPAATATSTTANGVTTNGTTATTNTGGRLDDEALRQAMELRMREDAGADEEEGMHL
;
A
#
# COMPACT_ATOMS: atom_id res chain seq x y z
N MET A 1 -25.93 14.97 15.10
CA MET A 1 -24.47 14.79 14.95
C MET A 1 -23.79 15.72 15.93
N SER A 2 -22.83 15.21 16.72
CA SER A 2 -22.20 15.93 17.84
C SER A 2 -21.36 17.12 17.35
N ALA A 3 -21.97 18.30 17.25
CA ALA A 3 -21.28 19.57 16.97
C ALA A 3 -20.52 20.14 18.19
N ASP A 4 -20.63 19.51 19.37
CA ASP A 4 -20.07 19.99 20.64
C ASP A 4 -18.69 19.40 21.00
N ALA A 5 -18.14 18.50 20.17
CA ALA A 5 -16.77 18.02 20.37
C ALA A 5 -15.79 19.08 19.86
N LEU A 6 -15.48 20.07 20.71
CA LEU A 6 -14.47 21.07 20.42
C LEU A 6 -13.14 20.38 20.05
N PRO A 7 -12.50 20.75 18.93
CA PRO A 7 -11.16 20.25 18.61
C PRO A 7 -10.18 20.57 19.74
N ILE A 8 -9.31 19.62 20.07
CA ILE A 8 -8.22 19.86 21.04
C ILE A 8 -7.40 21.07 20.61
N SER A 9 -7.14 21.98 21.54
CA SER A 9 -6.35 23.18 21.26
C SER A 9 -4.90 22.79 20.93
N PRO A 10 -4.19 23.57 20.09
CA PRO A 10 -2.79 23.30 19.78
C PRO A 10 -1.90 23.23 21.03
N ALA A 11 -2.17 24.07 22.03
CA ALA A 11 -1.42 24.07 23.30
C ALA A 11 -1.65 22.79 24.10
N ALA A 12 -2.89 22.32 24.23
CA ALA A 12 -3.20 21.07 24.92
C ALA A 12 -2.62 19.86 24.19
N PHE A 13 -2.63 19.88 22.84
CA PHE A 13 -1.98 18.85 22.04
C PHE A 13 -0.47 18.81 22.29
N ALA A 14 0.21 19.97 22.23
CA ALA A 14 1.65 20.08 22.49
C ALA A 14 2.03 19.58 23.89
N GLU A 15 1.22 19.90 24.92
CA GLU A 15 1.46 19.41 26.27
C GLU A 15 1.39 17.87 26.33
N ALA A 16 0.40 17.27 25.69
CA ALA A 16 0.24 15.82 25.66
C ALA A 16 1.41 15.11 24.95
N LEU A 17 2.04 15.74 23.95
CA LEU A 17 3.17 15.12 23.23
C LEU A 17 4.33 14.77 24.15
N LYS A 18 4.56 15.54 25.22
CA LYS A 18 5.66 15.37 26.17
C LYS A 18 5.70 13.98 26.82
N ASP A 19 4.53 13.37 27.01
CA ASP A 19 4.38 12.07 27.67
C ASP A 19 4.42 10.87 26.70
N LEU A 20 4.40 11.12 25.38
CA LEU A 20 4.41 10.05 24.39
C LEU A 20 5.84 9.56 24.10
N PRO A 21 6.06 8.25 23.87
CA PRO A 21 7.36 7.75 23.42
C PRO A 21 7.64 8.12 21.95
N MET A 22 8.93 8.14 21.57
CA MET A 22 9.39 8.58 20.24
C MET A 22 8.72 7.83 19.08
N SER A 23 8.56 6.51 19.19
CA SER A 23 7.90 5.69 18.17
C SER A 23 6.45 6.12 17.94
N THR A 24 5.72 6.47 19.01
CA THR A 24 4.34 6.95 18.91
C THR A 24 4.27 8.33 18.27
N LEU A 25 5.25 9.21 18.50
CA LEU A 25 5.30 10.52 17.83
C LEU A 25 5.42 10.35 16.31
N HIS A 26 6.31 9.48 15.83
CA HIS A 26 6.43 9.18 14.40
C HIS A 26 5.17 8.50 13.84
N LEU A 27 4.57 7.55 14.57
CA LEU A 27 3.32 6.92 14.15
C LEU A 27 2.20 7.95 13.99
N LYS A 28 2.08 8.89 14.93
CA LYS A 28 1.08 9.98 14.85
C LYS A 28 1.37 10.93 13.70
N ALA A 29 2.63 11.22 13.40
CA ALA A 29 2.98 12.03 12.24
C ALA A 29 2.59 11.32 10.93
N ALA A 30 2.81 10.01 10.82
CA ALA A 30 2.41 9.22 9.65
C ALA A 30 0.88 9.16 9.49
N GLU A 31 0.14 8.96 10.57
CA GLU A 31 -1.33 8.95 10.60
C GLU A 31 -1.92 10.29 10.12
N LEU A 32 -1.39 11.41 10.62
CA LEU A 32 -1.83 12.74 10.21
C LEU A 32 -1.51 13.03 8.74
N ARG A 33 -0.33 12.64 8.25
CA ARG A 33 0.02 12.78 6.83
C ARG A 33 -0.91 11.97 5.93
N ASN A 34 -1.21 10.74 6.31
CA ASN A 34 -2.16 9.92 5.57
C ASN A 34 -3.56 10.54 5.57
N SER A 35 -4.01 11.07 6.71
CA SER A 35 -5.29 11.78 6.81
C SER A 35 -5.36 13.02 5.91
N ILE A 36 -4.28 13.82 5.84
CA ILE A 36 -4.18 14.97 4.94
C ILE A 36 -4.25 14.50 3.48
N ALA A 37 -3.46 13.48 3.10
CA ALA A 37 -3.47 12.96 1.73
C ALA A 37 -4.86 12.49 1.29
N HIS A 38 -5.63 11.88 2.19
CA HIS A 38 -7.02 11.49 1.91
C HIS A 38 -7.96 12.70 1.73
N LEU A 39 -7.78 13.76 2.53
CA LEU A 39 -8.56 15.00 2.39
C LEU A 39 -8.20 15.74 1.10
N ASP A 40 -6.92 15.79 0.73
CA ASP A 40 -6.47 16.38 -0.52
C ASP A 40 -7.05 15.64 -1.73
N TYR A 41 -6.99 14.30 -1.72
CA TYR A 41 -7.61 13.47 -2.75
C TYR A 41 -9.13 13.71 -2.83
N SER A 42 -9.83 13.75 -1.69
CA SER A 42 -11.27 14.06 -1.65
C SER A 42 -11.56 15.46 -2.22
N ASN A 43 -10.72 16.46 -1.92
CA ASN A 43 -10.87 17.79 -2.48
C ASN A 43 -10.67 17.79 -4.00
N GLU A 44 -9.73 17.01 -4.53
CA GLU A 44 -9.54 16.83 -5.97
C GLU A 44 -10.75 16.20 -6.65
N GLU A 45 -11.39 15.22 -6.01
CA GLU A 45 -12.63 14.60 -6.51
C GLU A 45 -13.83 15.56 -6.46
N LEU A 46 -13.89 16.47 -5.47
CA LEU A 46 -14.98 17.45 -5.34
C LEU A 46 -14.84 18.66 -6.28
N LYS A 47 -13.61 19.02 -6.66
CA LYS A 47 -13.32 20.20 -7.52
C LYS A 47 -14.19 20.28 -8.79
N PRO A 48 -14.35 19.21 -9.61
CA PRO A 48 -15.20 19.26 -10.80
C PRO A 48 -16.64 19.70 -10.52
N PHE A 49 -17.22 19.27 -9.40
CA PHE A 49 -18.58 19.62 -8.99
C PHE A 49 -18.65 21.05 -8.43
N ALA A 50 -17.70 21.41 -7.57
CA ALA A 50 -17.56 22.75 -7.01
C ALA A 50 -17.30 23.82 -8.09
N GLU A 51 -16.74 23.45 -9.23
CA GLU A 51 -16.46 24.34 -10.35
C GLU A 51 -17.49 24.25 -11.48
N GLY A 52 -18.54 23.44 -11.31
CA GLY A 52 -19.59 23.26 -12.32
C GLY A 52 -19.14 22.56 -13.60
N ARG A 53 -17.98 21.89 -13.57
CA ARG A 53 -17.38 21.20 -14.73
C ARG A 53 -17.76 19.73 -14.81
N ALA A 54 -18.28 19.15 -13.74
CA ALA A 54 -18.72 17.76 -13.74
C ALA A 54 -19.90 17.57 -14.70
N PRO A 55 -19.99 16.44 -15.43
CA PRO A 55 -21.07 16.19 -16.38
C PRO A 55 -22.46 16.13 -15.73
N GLU A 56 -22.52 15.89 -14.42
CA GLU A 56 -23.74 15.89 -13.61
C GLU A 56 -24.22 17.32 -13.25
N CYS A 57 -23.38 18.34 -13.40
CA CYS A 57 -23.75 19.73 -13.09
C CYS A 57 -24.77 20.27 -14.09
N VAL A 58 -25.95 20.66 -13.60
CA VAL A 58 -27.00 21.27 -14.42
C VAL A 58 -26.56 22.68 -14.84
N ASP A 59 -26.59 22.96 -16.14
CA ASP A 59 -26.23 24.25 -16.75
C ASP A 59 -24.82 24.76 -16.41
N GLY A 60 -23.89 23.85 -16.06
CA GLY A 60 -22.53 24.21 -15.64
C GLY A 60 -22.48 24.99 -14.32
N LYS A 61 -23.52 24.86 -13.50
CA LYS A 61 -23.59 25.52 -12.20
C LYS A 61 -22.75 24.75 -11.16
N ALA A 62 -21.96 25.50 -10.39
CA ALA A 62 -21.23 24.99 -9.25
C ALA A 62 -22.16 24.43 -8.16
N ASP A 63 -21.76 23.32 -7.56
CA ASP A 63 -22.41 22.76 -6.39
C ASP A 63 -21.89 23.45 -5.11
N GLU A 64 -22.77 24.20 -4.44
CA GLU A 64 -22.46 24.94 -3.21
C GLU A 64 -22.08 24.00 -2.06
N ASP A 65 -22.68 22.81 -1.97
CA ASP A 65 -22.36 21.85 -0.91
C ASP A 65 -20.93 21.31 -1.11
N CYS A 66 -20.51 21.11 -2.36
CA CYS A 66 -19.14 20.73 -2.68
C CYS A 66 -18.14 21.85 -2.37
N ILE A 67 -18.49 23.11 -2.64
CA ILE A 67 -17.66 24.27 -2.27
C ILE A 67 -17.48 24.35 -0.76
N ASP A 68 -18.57 24.19 -0.01
CA ASP A 68 -18.56 24.26 1.45
C ASP A 68 -17.78 23.09 2.06
N ALA A 69 -17.93 21.89 1.51
CA ALA A 69 -17.16 20.70 1.92
C ALA A 69 -15.65 20.88 1.70
N ILE A 70 -15.24 21.39 0.54
CA ILE A 70 -13.81 21.69 0.26
C ILE A 70 -13.29 22.71 1.29
N ARG A 71 -14.05 23.78 1.55
CA ARG A 71 -13.65 24.81 2.52
C ARG A 71 -13.50 24.24 3.93
N GLU A 72 -14.39 23.35 4.36
CA GLU A 72 -14.29 22.70 5.66
C GLU A 72 -13.08 21.77 5.73
N ASN A 73 -12.83 20.97 4.68
CA ASN A 73 -11.67 20.10 4.59
C ASN A 73 -10.35 20.88 4.67
N GLU A 74 -10.24 22.03 3.99
CA GLU A 74 -9.06 22.90 4.06
C GLU A 74 -8.80 23.40 5.50
N ILE A 75 -9.85 23.74 6.26
CA ILE A 75 -9.72 24.11 7.67
C ILE A 75 -9.21 22.93 8.51
N VAL A 76 -9.66 21.71 8.21
CA VAL A 76 -9.20 20.49 8.90
C VAL A 76 -7.73 20.21 8.56
N ILE A 77 -7.34 20.30 7.28
CA ILE A 77 -5.97 20.14 6.81
C ILE A 77 -5.05 21.12 7.53
N ALA A 78 -5.36 22.42 7.55
CA ALA A 78 -4.54 23.43 8.21
C ALA A 78 -4.33 23.14 9.73
N ARG A 79 -5.34 22.60 10.40
CA ARG A 79 -5.23 22.16 11.80
C ARG A 79 -4.34 20.92 11.94
N MET A 80 -4.44 19.95 11.02
CA MET A 80 -3.58 18.77 11.00
C MET A 80 -2.12 19.14 10.71
N GLU A 81 -1.86 20.05 9.75
CA GLU A 81 -0.52 20.60 9.48
C GLU A 81 0.08 21.30 10.69
N THR A 82 -0.73 22.08 11.42
CA THR A 82 -0.31 22.69 12.69
C THR A 82 0.12 21.62 13.70
N ARG A 83 -0.62 20.51 13.81
CA ARG A 83 -0.27 19.38 14.70
C ARG A 83 1.01 18.67 14.24
N ILE A 84 1.20 18.50 12.93
CA ILE A 84 2.43 17.97 12.34
C ILE A 84 3.63 18.87 12.71
N SER A 85 3.49 20.19 12.65
CA SER A 85 4.56 21.13 13.06
C SER A 85 4.91 21.01 14.56
N LEU A 86 3.92 20.74 15.42
CA LEU A 86 4.16 20.50 16.85
C LEU A 86 4.88 19.17 17.09
N LEU A 87 4.46 18.10 16.38
CA LEU A 87 5.14 16.80 16.42
C LEU A 87 6.60 16.92 15.97
N ARG A 88 6.85 17.69 14.91
CA ARG A 88 8.20 17.96 14.41
C ARG A 88 9.06 18.61 15.48
N THR A 89 8.57 19.71 16.05
CA THR A 89 9.28 20.44 17.11
C THR A 89 9.61 19.51 18.28
N GLU A 90 8.67 18.66 18.70
CA GLU A 90 8.89 17.75 19.82
C GLU A 90 9.90 16.64 19.51
N ILE A 91 9.85 16.06 18.31
CA ILE A 91 10.81 15.04 17.87
C ILE A 91 12.22 15.62 17.82
N GLU A 92 12.38 16.80 17.22
CA GLU A 92 13.67 17.49 17.12
C GLU A 92 14.19 17.91 18.50
N ALA A 93 13.32 18.38 19.41
CA ALA A 93 13.69 18.75 20.78
C ALA A 93 14.27 17.57 21.58
N ARG A 94 13.88 16.34 21.25
CA ARG A 94 14.40 15.10 21.86
C ARG A 94 15.60 14.51 21.11
N GLY A 95 16.08 15.19 20.07
CA GLY A 95 17.18 14.73 19.22
C GLY A 95 16.81 13.67 18.19
N GLY A 96 15.51 13.49 17.88
CA GLY A 96 15.04 12.61 16.82
C GLY A 96 15.14 13.25 15.43
N VAL A 97 15.14 12.42 14.39
CA VAL A 97 15.18 12.87 12.98
C VAL A 97 13.76 12.90 12.40
N TRP A 98 13.27 14.08 12.04
CA TRP A 98 11.92 14.24 11.46
C TRP A 98 11.79 13.67 10.04
N GLY A 99 12.88 13.47 9.30
CA GLY A 99 12.85 13.30 7.84
C GLY A 99 13.29 11.93 7.29
N GLU A 100 13.47 10.88 8.10
CA GLU A 100 13.92 9.57 7.58
C GLU A 100 13.00 8.97 6.51
N TYR A 101 11.72 9.39 6.48
CA TYR A 101 10.75 9.03 5.46
C TYR A 101 10.61 10.07 4.32
N GLU A 102 11.18 11.27 4.44
CA GLU A 102 11.29 12.26 3.34
C GLU A 102 12.58 12.08 2.53
N ALA A 103 13.60 11.45 3.14
CA ALA A 103 14.87 11.04 2.55
C ALA A 103 14.78 9.81 1.59
N GLY A 104 13.59 9.53 1.07
CA GLY A 104 13.42 8.73 -0.15
C GLY A 104 13.68 9.55 -1.43
N SER A 105 13.94 10.86 -1.31
CA SER A 105 14.62 11.63 -2.35
C SER A 105 16.13 11.41 -2.20
N GLU A 106 16.70 10.73 -3.18
CA GLU A 106 18.10 10.30 -3.18
C GLU A 106 19.05 11.43 -2.76
N PRO A 107 20.03 11.17 -1.85
CA PRO A 107 21.11 12.11 -1.63
C PRO A 107 21.88 12.25 -2.94
N LYS A 108 21.82 13.44 -3.55
CA LYS A 108 22.62 13.81 -4.71
C LYS A 108 24.10 13.53 -4.38
N PRO A 109 24.78 12.59 -5.06
CA PRO A 109 26.15 12.27 -4.71
C PRO A 109 27.07 13.38 -5.19
N GLU A 110 27.55 14.19 -4.25
CA GLU A 110 28.68 15.07 -4.44
C GLU A 110 29.94 14.29 -4.02
N ALA A 111 30.75 13.83 -4.99
CA ALA A 111 32.21 13.69 -4.87
C ALA A 111 32.82 13.03 -6.12
N ASP A 112 33.59 13.85 -6.85
CA ASP A 112 35.02 13.71 -7.13
C ASP A 112 35.71 12.32 -7.19
N VAL A 113 36.72 12.29 -8.07
CA VAL A 113 37.35 11.18 -8.80
C VAL A 113 38.37 10.36 -7.98
N SER A 114 38.32 9.02 -8.13
CA SER A 114 39.44 8.10 -8.50
C SER A 114 39.44 6.74 -7.79
N SER A 115 39.52 5.69 -8.61
CA SER A 115 39.53 4.21 -8.36
C SER A 115 40.84 3.65 -7.73
N PRO A 116 41.03 2.32 -7.48
CA PRO A 116 40.16 1.13 -7.71
C PRO A 116 40.10 0.06 -6.56
N ALA A 117 39.24 -0.95 -6.78
CA ALA A 117 38.85 -2.12 -5.94
C ALA A 117 39.95 -3.23 -5.78
N PRO A 118 39.76 -4.38 -5.05
CA PRO A 118 38.70 -5.43 -5.23
C PRO A 118 38.12 -5.97 -3.87
N ALA A 119 37.10 -6.82 -3.71
CA ALA A 119 36.49 -7.87 -4.54
C ALA A 119 35.05 -8.21 -4.04
N THR A 120 34.17 -8.54 -4.99
CA THR A 120 33.20 -9.66 -5.02
C THR A 120 32.22 -9.88 -3.86
N TYR A 121 30.95 -9.48 -4.08
CA TYR A 121 29.79 -10.39 -4.13
C TYR A 121 28.79 -9.84 -5.18
N GLY A 122 28.24 -10.73 -6.01
CA GLY A 122 27.52 -10.37 -7.23
C GLY A 122 26.22 -9.61 -6.98
N THR A 123 26.21 -8.33 -7.37
CA THR A 123 24.98 -7.56 -7.63
C THR A 123 24.73 -7.62 -9.13
N THR A 124 23.72 -8.36 -9.55
CA THR A 124 23.11 -8.15 -10.87
C THR A 124 22.48 -6.76 -10.86
N THR A 125 23.17 -5.80 -11.48
CA THR A 125 22.60 -4.53 -11.93
C THR A 125 21.48 -4.83 -12.92
N ALA A 126 20.24 -4.88 -12.43
CA ALA A 126 19.06 -4.86 -13.28
C ALA A 126 18.81 -3.41 -13.70
N ASN A 127 18.83 -3.21 -15.00
CA ASN A 127 18.46 -2.01 -15.74
C ASN A 127 17.21 -1.34 -15.16
N GLU A 128 17.30 -0.04 -14.83
CA GLU A 128 16.17 0.80 -14.41
C GLU A 128 15.28 1.16 -15.60
N GLU A 129 14.60 0.17 -16.16
CA GLU A 129 13.43 0.40 -17.02
C GLU A 129 12.27 -0.46 -16.50
N SER A 130 11.27 0.24 -15.95
CA SER A 130 10.00 -0.28 -15.44
C SER A 130 10.09 -1.16 -14.19
N ARG A 131 10.08 -0.51 -13.01
CA ARG A 131 9.46 -1.14 -11.83
C ARG A 131 7.98 -1.32 -12.18
N SER A 132 7.59 -2.53 -12.58
CA SER A 132 6.20 -2.84 -12.90
C SER A 132 5.35 -2.58 -11.66
N ASN A 133 4.22 -1.89 -11.83
CA ASN A 133 3.31 -1.67 -10.72
C ASN A 133 2.75 -3.04 -10.32
N PRO A 134 3.04 -3.55 -9.10
CA PRO A 134 2.65 -4.89 -8.66
C PRO A 134 1.13 -5.14 -8.72
N TRP A 135 0.35 -4.05 -8.74
CA TRP A 135 -1.11 -4.08 -8.86
C TRP A 135 -1.62 -4.22 -10.30
N ALA A 136 -0.80 -3.90 -11.29
CA ALA A 136 -1.15 -3.90 -12.71
C ALA A 136 -0.49 -5.06 -13.48
N ASP A 137 0.60 -5.63 -12.96
CA ASP A 137 1.31 -6.76 -13.57
C ASP A 137 0.76 -8.14 -13.16
N GLY A 138 -0.25 -8.16 -12.28
CA GLY A 138 -0.88 -9.39 -11.79
C GLY A 138 -0.10 -10.08 -10.67
N THR A 139 0.93 -9.44 -10.11
CA THR A 139 1.66 -9.98 -8.95
C THR A 139 0.76 -10.09 -7.72
N PHE A 140 -0.19 -9.17 -7.54
CA PHE A 140 -1.20 -9.23 -6.48
C PHE A 140 -2.59 -9.41 -7.08
N THR A 141 -3.31 -10.44 -6.62
CA THR A 141 -4.72 -10.66 -6.93
C THR A 141 -5.54 -10.44 -5.66
N THR A 142 -6.48 -9.51 -5.72
CA THR A 142 -7.41 -9.24 -4.61
C THR A 142 -8.66 -10.10 -4.77
N GLY A 143 -9.17 -10.64 -3.68
CA GLY A 143 -10.43 -11.39 -3.65
C GLY A 143 -11.35 -10.94 -2.53
N ARG A 144 -12.64 -11.23 -2.66
CA ARG A 144 -13.69 -10.96 -1.66
C ARG A 144 -14.19 -12.27 -1.04
N ILE A 145 -14.48 -12.27 0.25
CA ILE A 145 -15.07 -13.43 0.93
C ILE A 145 -16.59 -13.27 0.96
N VAL A 146 -17.32 -14.17 0.30
CA VAL A 146 -18.80 -14.19 0.29
C VAL A 146 -19.26 -15.56 0.76
N GLY A 147 -20.02 -15.61 1.87
CA GLY A 147 -20.54 -16.87 2.40
C GLY A 147 -19.48 -17.84 2.92
N GLY A 148 -18.27 -17.36 3.25
CA GLY A 148 -17.15 -18.20 3.70
C GLY A 148 -16.26 -18.74 2.57
N GLU A 149 -16.60 -18.47 1.32
CA GLU A 149 -15.78 -18.80 0.16
C GLU A 149 -15.02 -17.57 -0.35
N VAL A 150 -13.75 -17.77 -0.71
CA VAL A 150 -12.91 -16.71 -1.31
C VAL A 150 -13.19 -16.65 -2.80
N MET A 151 -13.76 -15.53 -3.26
CA MET A 151 -14.01 -15.23 -4.67
C MET A 151 -12.95 -14.22 -5.14
N MET A 152 -12.02 -14.66 -5.98
CA MET A 152 -10.99 -13.78 -6.54
C MET A 152 -11.57 -12.86 -7.62
N ASP A 153 -11.17 -11.59 -7.62
CA ASP A 153 -11.54 -10.68 -8.71
C ASP A 153 -10.72 -11.04 -9.97
N PRO A 154 -11.31 -10.93 -11.18
CA PRO A 154 -10.57 -11.18 -12.41
C PRO A 154 -9.45 -10.14 -12.54
N THR A 155 -8.22 -10.60 -12.71
CA THR A 155 -7.08 -9.72 -13.02
C THR A 155 -7.37 -8.95 -14.32
N PRO A 156 -7.11 -7.64 -14.39
CA PRO A 156 -7.22 -6.88 -15.63
C PRO A 156 -6.03 -7.26 -16.53
N ALA A 157 -6.04 -8.47 -17.06
CA ALA A 157 -5.18 -8.82 -18.17
C ALA A 157 -5.60 -7.95 -19.36
N ALA A 158 -4.65 -7.18 -19.86
CA ALA A 158 -4.75 -6.31 -21.02
C ALA A 158 -5.70 -6.90 -22.07
N THR A 159 -6.67 -6.09 -22.50
CA THR A 159 -7.59 -6.36 -23.61
C THR A 159 -6.80 -6.74 -24.86
N ALA A 160 -6.48 -8.02 -25.01
CA ALA A 160 -6.04 -8.60 -26.26
C ALA A 160 -7.28 -8.67 -27.16
N THR A 161 -7.32 -7.77 -28.13
CA THR A 161 -8.28 -7.71 -29.23
C THR A 161 -8.52 -9.12 -29.79
N SER A 162 -9.69 -9.69 -29.51
CA SER A 162 -10.14 -10.95 -30.10
C SER A 162 -10.69 -10.68 -31.51
N THR A 163 -9.79 -10.55 -32.48
CA THR A 163 -10.13 -10.78 -33.88
C THR A 163 -10.40 -12.27 -34.06
N THR A 164 -11.67 -12.66 -34.16
CA THR A 164 -12.07 -14.03 -34.51
C THR A 164 -11.69 -14.31 -35.96
N ALA A 165 -10.61 -15.05 -36.16
CA ALA A 165 -10.31 -15.75 -37.40
C ALA A 165 -10.28 -17.26 -37.15
N ASN A 166 -11.02 -17.97 -37.99
CA ASN A 166 -11.29 -19.39 -37.99
C ASN A 166 -10.05 -20.30 -37.85
N GLY A 167 -10.21 -21.34 -37.04
CA GLY A 167 -9.90 -22.71 -37.44
C GLY A 167 -8.50 -23.25 -37.17
N VAL A 168 -8.50 -24.43 -36.55
CA VAL A 168 -7.55 -25.56 -36.63
C VAL A 168 -6.96 -25.94 -35.28
N THR A 169 -7.48 -27.06 -34.76
CA THR A 169 -6.89 -27.87 -33.71
C THR A 169 -5.62 -28.55 -34.23
N THR A 170 -4.48 -28.30 -33.60
CA THR A 170 -3.32 -29.19 -33.68
C THR A 170 -2.56 -29.15 -32.37
N ASN A 171 -2.46 -30.32 -31.74
CA ASN A 171 -1.51 -30.64 -30.67
C ASN A 171 -0.10 -30.22 -31.10
N GLY A 172 0.56 -29.44 -30.26
CA GLY A 172 1.95 -29.03 -30.43
C GLY A 172 2.54 -28.68 -29.08
N THR A 173 3.09 -29.69 -28.41
CA THR A 173 3.93 -29.57 -27.23
C THR A 173 5.03 -28.54 -27.47
N THR A 174 5.06 -27.46 -26.70
CA THR A 174 6.29 -26.70 -26.45
C THR A 174 6.31 -26.36 -24.98
N ALA A 175 7.02 -27.20 -24.23
CA ALA A 175 7.47 -26.87 -22.89
C ALA A 175 8.36 -25.63 -22.99
N THR A 176 7.87 -24.50 -22.51
CA THR A 176 8.72 -23.43 -22.00
C THR A 176 8.50 -23.43 -20.49
N THR A 177 9.54 -23.85 -19.79
CA THR A 177 9.67 -23.85 -18.34
C THR A 177 9.52 -22.44 -17.80
N ASN A 178 8.31 -22.09 -17.34
CA ASN A 178 8.11 -21.11 -16.29
C ASN A 178 7.58 -21.86 -15.06
N THR A 179 8.49 -21.98 -14.11
CA THR A 179 8.38 -22.61 -12.80
C THR A 179 7.33 -21.89 -11.95
N GLY A 180 6.12 -22.42 -11.94
CA GLY A 180 5.05 -22.09 -11.00
C GLY A 180 4.23 -23.35 -10.79
N GLY A 181 4.34 -23.96 -9.60
CA GLY A 181 3.86 -25.31 -9.31
C GLY A 181 2.37 -25.48 -9.59
N ARG A 182 2.04 -26.22 -10.66
CA ARG A 182 0.71 -26.76 -10.89
C ARG A 182 0.64 -28.11 -10.19
N LEU A 183 0.42 -28.09 -8.88
CA LEU A 183 -0.17 -29.25 -8.24
C LEU A 183 -1.66 -29.15 -8.53
N ASP A 184 -2.17 -30.03 -9.39
CA ASP A 184 -3.62 -30.20 -9.53
C ASP A 184 -4.19 -30.54 -8.15
N ASP A 185 -5.39 -30.07 -7.83
CA ASP A 185 -5.97 -30.10 -6.47
C ASP A 185 -5.95 -31.50 -5.82
N GLU A 186 -5.99 -32.56 -6.63
CA GLU A 186 -5.85 -33.96 -6.22
C GLU A 186 -4.43 -34.29 -5.68
N ALA A 187 -3.40 -33.81 -6.35
CA ALA A 187 -2.00 -34.00 -5.96
C ALA A 187 -1.65 -33.17 -4.72
N LEU A 188 -2.24 -31.98 -4.59
CA LEU A 188 -2.10 -31.15 -3.39
C LEU A 188 -2.75 -31.83 -2.17
N ARG A 189 -3.93 -32.43 -2.35
CA ARG A 189 -4.61 -33.19 -1.29
C ARG A 189 -3.78 -34.41 -0.86
N GLN A 190 -3.23 -35.18 -1.80
CA GLN A 190 -2.36 -36.31 -1.47
C GLN A 190 -1.07 -35.87 -0.76
N ALA A 191 -0.45 -34.77 -1.18
CA ALA A 191 0.74 -34.24 -0.53
C ALA A 191 0.46 -33.79 0.92
N MET A 192 -0.71 -33.19 1.16
CA MET A 192 -1.13 -32.77 2.50
C MET A 192 -1.44 -33.97 3.40
N GLU A 193 -2.06 -35.02 2.85
CA GLU A 193 -2.39 -36.25 3.57
C GLU A 193 -1.15 -37.10 3.89
N LEU A 194 -0.18 -37.17 2.97
CA LEU A 194 1.13 -37.79 3.22
C LEU A 194 1.90 -37.07 4.33
N ARG A 195 1.89 -35.73 4.32
CA ARG A 195 2.55 -34.93 5.36
C ARG A 195 1.91 -35.11 6.74
N MET A 196 0.58 -35.18 6.82
CA MET A 196 -0.10 -35.48 8.09
C MET A 196 0.17 -36.91 8.58
N ARG A 197 0.39 -37.86 7.67
CA ARG A 197 0.74 -39.24 8.03
C ARG A 197 2.19 -39.39 8.49
N GLU A 198 3.10 -38.59 7.95
CA GLU A 198 4.48 -38.49 8.44
C GLU A 198 4.52 -37.87 9.85
N ASP A 199 3.76 -36.79 10.09
CA ASP A 199 3.69 -36.14 11.42
C ASP A 199 2.95 -37.02 12.46
N ALA A 200 1.98 -37.84 12.05
CA ALA A 200 1.24 -38.75 12.95
C ALA A 200 1.93 -40.10 13.19
N GLY A 201 3.01 -40.42 12.45
CA GLY A 201 3.77 -41.67 12.59
C GLY A 201 4.98 -41.57 13.52
N ALA A 202 5.24 -40.40 14.11
CA ALA A 202 6.43 -40.15 14.92
C ALA A 202 6.22 -40.26 16.44
N ASP A 203 5.05 -40.71 16.91
CA ASP A 203 4.69 -40.71 18.35
C ASP A 203 4.07 -42.06 18.85
N GLU A 204 4.46 -43.20 18.28
CA GLU A 204 4.01 -44.53 18.75
C GLU A 204 5.10 -45.52 19.18
N GLU A 205 6.34 -45.10 19.48
CA GLU A 205 7.31 -45.98 20.18
C GLU A 205 8.26 -45.22 21.14
N GLU A 206 7.78 -44.79 22.32
CA GLU A 206 8.62 -44.81 23.52
C GLU A 206 7.77 -45.08 24.77
N GLY A 207 7.60 -46.37 25.07
CA GLY A 207 7.09 -46.82 26.35
C GLY A 207 8.06 -46.46 27.48
N MET A 208 7.56 -45.73 28.48
CA MET A 208 8.19 -45.65 29.80
C MET A 208 7.24 -46.27 30.83
N HIS A 209 7.63 -47.46 31.26
CA HIS A 209 7.02 -48.27 32.29
C HIS A 209 6.90 -47.52 33.63
N LEU A 210 5.76 -47.70 34.30
CA LEU A 210 5.61 -47.58 35.75
C LEU A 210 5.20 -48.95 36.30
#